data_AF-A0A1H6YMG7-F1
#
_entry.id   AF-A0A1H6YMG7-F1
#
_cell.length_a   1.000
_cell.length_b   1.000
_cell.length_c   1.000
_cell.angle_alpha   90.00
_cell.angle_beta   90.00
_cell.angle_gamma   90.00
#
_symmetry.space_group_name_H-M   'P 1'
#
loop_
_entity.id
_entity.type
_entity.pdbx_description
1 polymer ?
#
loop_
_entity_poly.entity_id
_entity_poly.type
_entity_poly.pdbx_seq_one_letter_code
_entity_poly.pdbx_strand_id
1 'polypeptide(L)'
;MSPAWLRRGAGVLAALALIALILSLSVGTLLLRDAALVQRVEPSAGASALFGDASGPGTPIGSPQRLIVRDPAAFLPGEGPGGARYVSETYLREQGAYPLQAKTVELVRLLAVLGSGAALLLFGGLWWWAGRRGRGSRVPS
;
A
#
# COMPACT_ATOMS: atom_id res chain seq x y z
N MET A 1 38.38 10.21 -9.95
CA MET A 1 37.17 9.79 -10.69
C MET A 1 36.81 10.87 -11.71
N SER A 2 36.60 10.51 -12.98
CA SER A 2 36.30 11.54 -13.98
C SER A 2 34.88 12.12 -13.77
N PRO A 3 34.68 13.44 -14.00
CA PRO A 3 33.39 14.10 -13.81
C PRO A 3 32.26 13.52 -14.69
N ALA A 4 32.59 12.84 -15.78
CA ALA A 4 31.64 12.18 -16.67
C ALA A 4 30.99 10.93 -16.04
N TRP A 5 31.74 10.15 -15.27
CA TRP A 5 31.23 8.96 -14.58
C TRP A 5 30.27 9.32 -13.45
N LEU A 6 30.59 10.37 -12.68
CA LEU A 6 29.73 10.89 -11.62
C LEU A 6 28.36 11.32 -12.16
N ARG A 7 28.34 12.04 -13.28
CA ARG A 7 27.10 12.47 -13.93
C ARG A 7 26.28 11.27 -14.41
N ARG A 8 26.88 10.29 -15.08
CA ARG A 8 26.14 9.11 -15.56
C ARG A 8 25.54 8.31 -14.39
N GLY A 9 26.33 8.06 -13.34
CA GLY A 9 25.87 7.37 -12.14
C GLY A 9 24.70 8.10 -11.45
N ALA A 10 24.85 9.40 -11.21
CA ALA A 10 23.78 10.20 -10.60
C ALA A 10 22.51 10.24 -11.46
N GLY A 11 22.65 10.31 -12.79
CA GLY A 11 21.51 10.27 -13.71
C GLY A 11 20.74 8.96 -13.68
N VAL A 12 21.45 7.82 -13.67
CA VAL A 12 20.82 6.49 -13.56
C VAL A 12 20.11 6.34 -12.21
N LEU A 13 20.75 6.73 -11.10
CA LEU A 13 20.15 6.66 -9.77
C LEU A 13 18.92 7.57 -9.64
N ALA A 14 18.97 8.78 -10.21
CA ALA A 14 17.81 9.68 -10.26
C ALA A 14 16.66 9.07 -11.07
N ALA A 15 16.94 8.45 -12.22
CA ALA A 15 15.92 7.79 -13.02
C ALA A 15 15.28 6.61 -12.28
N LEU A 16 16.08 5.77 -11.61
CA LEU A 16 15.57 4.67 -10.79
C LEU A 16 14.72 5.18 -9.61
N ALA A 17 15.15 6.24 -8.93
CA ALA A 17 14.38 6.87 -7.87
C ALA A 17 13.05 7.44 -8.37
N LEU A 18 13.03 8.03 -9.57
CA LEU A 18 11.80 8.50 -10.21
C LEU A 18 10.86 7.34 -10.52
N ILE A 19 11.37 6.24 -11.10
CA ILE A 19 10.56 5.04 -11.38
C ILE A 19 10.00 4.46 -10.07
N ALA A 20 10.83 4.31 -9.04
CA ALA A 20 10.39 3.83 -7.73
C ALA A 20 9.32 4.72 -7.11
N LEU A 21 9.43 6.05 -7.25
CA LEU A 21 8.42 7.01 -6.79
C LEU A 21 7.09 6.82 -7.53
N ILE A 22 7.12 6.73 -8.86
CA ILE A 22 5.91 6.53 -9.68
C ILE A 22 5.23 5.20 -9.35
N LEU A 23 6.01 4.13 -9.21
CA LEU A 23 5.51 2.81 -8.82
C LEU A 23 4.88 2.85 -7.42
N SER A 24 5.55 3.48 -6.44
CA SER A 24 5.02 3.61 -5.07
C SER A 24 3.70 4.37 -5.01
N LEU A 25 3.56 5.42 -5.82
CA LEU A 25 2.30 6.17 -5.92
C LEU A 25 1.19 5.33 -6.56
N SER A 26 1.50 4.64 -7.66
CA SER A 26 0.54 3.82 -8.41
C SER A 26 0.06 2.58 -7.66
N VAL A 27 0.99 1.84 -7.03
CA VAL A 27 0.66 0.66 -6.22
C VAL A 27 -0.18 1.07 -5.01
N GLY A 28 0.15 2.19 -4.38
CA GLY A 28 -0.61 2.70 -3.25
C GLY A 28 -2.07 3.03 -3.58
N THR A 29 -2.33 3.66 -4.73
CA THR A 29 -3.72 3.96 -5.15
C THR A 29 -4.50 2.69 -5.50
N LEU A 30 -3.87 1.72 -6.16
CA LEU A 30 -4.51 0.46 -6.50
C LEU A 30 -4.85 -0.37 -5.26
N LEU A 31 -3.90 -0.51 -4.32
CA LEU A 31 -4.12 -1.31 -3.11
C LEU A 31 -5.15 -0.69 -2.15
N LEU A 32 -5.13 0.64 -1.98
CA LEU A 32 -6.04 1.32 -1.07
C LEU A 32 -7.46 1.48 -1.63
N ARG A 33 -7.64 1.37 -2.96
CA ARG A 33 -8.96 1.38 -3.59
C ARG A 33 -9.85 0.24 -3.11
N ASP A 34 -9.24 -0.91 -2.83
CA ASP A 34 -9.95 -2.12 -2.39
C ASP A 34 -10.05 -2.22 -0.85
N ALA A 35 -9.65 -1.16 -0.14
CA ALA A 35 -9.78 -1.12 1.31
C ALA A 35 -11.25 -0.86 1.70
N ALA A 36 -11.86 -1.84 2.37
CA ALA A 36 -13.21 -1.72 2.91
C ALA A 36 -13.18 -1.64 4.44
N LEU A 37 -14.17 -0.98 5.03
CA LEU A 37 -14.42 -1.12 6.47
C LEU A 37 -15.02 -2.50 6.70
N VAL A 38 -14.28 -3.35 7.42
CA VAL A 38 -14.61 -4.76 7.59
C VAL A 38 -14.76 -5.06 9.08
N GLN A 39 -15.84 -5.73 9.42
CA GLN A 39 -16.01 -6.39 10.72
C GLN A 39 -15.75 -7.89 10.51
N ARG A 40 -14.74 -8.42 11.20
CA ARG A 40 -14.47 -9.86 11.18
C ARG A 40 -15.44 -10.56 12.10
N VAL A 41 -15.91 -11.73 11.68
CA VAL A 41 -16.94 -12.48 12.37
C VAL A 41 -16.57 -13.96 12.37
N GLU A 42 -16.75 -14.61 13.51
CA GLU A 42 -16.72 -16.07 13.63
C GLU A 42 -18.15 -16.58 13.34
N PRO A 43 -18.39 -17.30 12.22
CA PRO A 43 -19.71 -17.85 11.92
C PRO A 43 -20.11 -18.87 13.00
N SER A 44 -21.15 -18.58 13.77
CA SER A 44 -21.62 -19.48 14.83
C SER A 44 -22.65 -20.46 14.26
N ALA A 45 -22.18 -21.57 13.68
CA ALA A 45 -23.09 -22.63 13.22
C ALA A 45 -23.94 -23.23 14.37
N GLY A 46 -23.47 -23.17 15.62
CA GLY A 46 -24.16 -23.75 16.78
C GLY A 46 -25.01 -22.79 17.62
N ALA A 47 -24.72 -21.49 17.65
CA ALA A 47 -25.45 -20.54 18.51
C ALA A 47 -26.83 -20.18 17.94
N SER A 48 -26.92 -20.07 16.62
CA SER A 48 -28.17 -19.79 15.90
C SER A 48 -29.22 -20.88 16.08
N ALA A 49 -28.77 -22.14 16.21
CA ALA A 49 -29.63 -23.30 16.44
C ALA A 49 -30.14 -23.40 17.90
N LEU A 50 -29.39 -22.85 18.87
CA LEU A 50 -29.73 -22.92 20.30
C LEU A 50 -30.52 -21.71 20.80
N PHE A 51 -30.34 -20.54 20.18
CA PHE A 51 -30.88 -19.30 20.71
C PHE A 51 -31.89 -18.59 19.80
N GLY A 52 -32.16 -19.10 18.59
CA GLY A 52 -33.24 -18.61 17.70
C GLY A 52 -33.11 -17.18 17.16
N ASP A 53 -32.35 -16.32 17.85
CA ASP A 53 -32.26 -14.87 17.66
C ASP A 53 -30.87 -14.41 17.22
N ALA A 54 -30.04 -15.29 16.66
CA ALA A 54 -28.78 -14.90 16.02
C ALA A 54 -29.06 -14.24 14.66
N SER A 55 -29.73 -13.08 14.68
CA SER A 55 -30.09 -12.26 13.52
C SER A 55 -28.87 -11.47 12.98
N GLY A 56 -27.70 -12.10 13.02
CA GLY A 56 -26.44 -11.56 12.54
C GLY A 56 -25.51 -12.68 12.04
N PRO A 57 -24.54 -12.37 11.17
CA PRO A 57 -23.71 -13.37 10.49
C PRO A 57 -22.70 -14.13 11.39
N GLY A 58 -22.82 -13.99 12.71
CA GLY A 58 -21.99 -14.67 13.71
C GLY A 58 -21.49 -13.73 14.82
N THR A 59 -20.50 -14.17 15.57
CA THR A 59 -19.92 -13.40 16.68
C THR A 59 -18.84 -12.44 16.17
N PRO A 60 -18.95 -11.12 16.38
CA PRO A 60 -17.95 -10.16 15.92
C PRO A 60 -16.63 -10.34 16.67
N ILE A 61 -15.52 -10.32 15.93
CA ILE A 61 -14.15 -10.44 16.44
C ILE A 61 -13.49 -9.07 16.42
N GLY A 62 -13.31 -8.48 17.60
CA GLY A 62 -12.73 -7.14 17.76
C GLY A 62 -13.58 -6.03 17.13
N SER A 63 -13.00 -4.84 16.97
CA SER A 63 -13.66 -3.69 16.35
C SER A 63 -13.55 -3.69 14.82
N PRO A 64 -14.44 -2.96 14.10
CA PRO A 64 -14.33 -2.78 12.67
C PRO A 64 -13.01 -2.13 12.28
N GLN A 65 -12.35 -2.66 11.25
CA GLN A 65 -11.05 -2.18 10.77
C GLN A 65 -11.08 -1.99 9.26
N ARG A 66 -10.29 -1.02 8.75
CA ARG A 66 -10.08 -0.88 7.31
C ARG A 66 -9.08 -1.94 6.84
N LEU A 67 -9.59 -2.90 6.09
CA LEU A 67 -8.84 -4.05 5.60
C LEU A 67 -8.97 -4.15 4.09
N ILE A 68 -7.90 -4.63 3.45
CA ILE A 68 -7.92 -4.96 2.02
C ILE A 68 -8.26 -6.44 1.91
N VAL A 69 -9.49 -6.72 1.45
CA VAL A 69 -9.98 -8.09 1.24
C VAL A 69 -10.27 -8.22 -0.25
N ARG A 70 -9.45 -9.01 -0.94
CA ARG A 70 -9.56 -9.19 -2.40
C ARG A 70 -10.55 -10.27 -2.81
N ASP A 71 -10.79 -11.23 -1.93
CA ASP A 71 -11.71 -12.33 -2.22
C ASP A 71 -13.15 -11.92 -1.88
N PRO A 72 -14.04 -11.78 -2.89
CA PRO A 72 -15.44 -11.44 -2.66
C PRO A 72 -16.19 -12.52 -1.87
N ALA A 73 -15.76 -13.79 -1.93
CA ALA A 73 -16.42 -14.89 -1.22
C ALA A 73 -16.18 -14.85 0.29
N ALA A 74 -15.19 -14.11 0.76
CA ALA A 74 -14.94 -13.90 2.18
C ALA A 74 -16.01 -13.02 2.84
N PHE A 75 -16.78 -12.25 2.06
CA PHE A 75 -17.81 -11.35 2.58
C PHE A 75 -19.12 -12.10 2.86
N LEU A 76 -19.64 -11.89 4.06
CA LEU A 76 -20.92 -12.40 4.51
C LEU A 76 -22.03 -11.38 4.20
N PRO A 77 -23.30 -11.83 4.06
CA PRO A 77 -24.42 -10.92 3.88
C PRO A 77 -24.63 -10.05 5.14
N GLY A 78 -25.12 -8.83 4.91
CA GLY A 78 -25.39 -7.84 5.96
C GLY A 78 -24.25 -6.85 6.20
N GLU A 79 -24.55 -5.81 6.98
CA GLU A 79 -23.60 -4.77 7.36
C GLU A 79 -23.65 -4.57 8.88
N GLY A 80 -22.47 -4.36 9.46
CA GLY A 80 -22.29 -4.02 10.86
C GLY A 80 -22.32 -2.52 11.11
N PRO A 81 -22.04 -2.12 12.35
CA PRO A 81 -22.04 -0.71 12.76
C PRO A 81 -21.18 0.15 11.84
N GLY A 82 -21.74 1.27 11.35
CA GLY A 82 -21.04 2.22 10.47
C GLY A 82 -20.86 1.73 9.02
N GLY A 83 -21.67 0.78 8.56
CA GLY A 83 -21.60 0.24 7.18
C GLY A 83 -20.44 -0.74 6.99
N ALA A 84 -19.95 -1.35 8.07
CA ALA A 84 -18.85 -2.30 8.01
C ALA A 84 -19.33 -3.61 7.36
N ARG A 85 -18.69 -4.05 6.29
CA ARG A 85 -19.04 -5.33 5.66
C ARG A 85 -18.54 -6.48 6.54
N TYR A 86 -19.37 -7.49 6.74
CA TYR A 86 -18.97 -8.66 7.50
C TYR A 86 -18.07 -9.58 6.69
N VAL A 87 -17.01 -10.09 7.32
CA VAL A 87 -16.08 -11.04 6.70
C VAL A 87 -15.87 -12.23 7.62
N SER A 88 -15.95 -13.43 7.05
CA SER A 88 -15.76 -14.70 7.78
C SER A 88 -14.29 -14.91 8.12
N GLU A 89 -13.95 -14.92 9.41
CA GLU A 89 -12.60 -15.24 9.88
C GLU A 89 -12.21 -16.69 9.55
N THR A 90 -13.17 -17.62 9.64
CA THR A 90 -12.97 -19.04 9.32
C THR A 90 -12.57 -19.21 7.85
N TYR A 91 -13.29 -18.55 6.93
CA TYR A 91 -12.98 -18.59 5.50
C TYR A 91 -11.59 -18.02 5.21
N LEU A 92 -11.24 -16.87 5.79
CA LEU A 92 -9.93 -16.26 5.62
C LEU A 92 -8.80 -17.20 6.11
N ARG A 93 -9.02 -17.89 7.23
CA ARG A 93 -8.05 -18.85 7.77
C ARG A 93 -7.89 -20.08 6.88
N GLU A 94 -9.00 -20.63 6.40
CA GLU A 94 -9.02 -21.81 5.51
C GLU A 94 -8.34 -21.53 4.17
N GLN A 95 -8.56 -20.36 3.59
CA GLN A 95 -7.93 -19.94 2.33
C GLN A 95 -6.50 -19.40 2.52
N GLY A 96 -5.99 -19.35 3.75
CA GLY A 96 -4.69 -18.74 4.07
C GLY A 96 -4.61 -17.24 3.70
N ALA A 97 -5.76 -16.60 3.52
CA ALA A 97 -5.88 -15.22 3.08
C ALA A 97 -5.90 -14.28 4.29
N TYR A 98 -4.73 -13.83 4.74
CA TYR A 98 -4.64 -12.85 5.83
C TYR A 98 -4.89 -11.43 5.29
N PRO A 99 -5.95 -10.73 5.73
CA PRO A 99 -6.27 -9.42 5.23
C PRO A 99 -5.20 -8.40 5.65
N LEU A 100 -4.74 -7.61 4.69
CA LEU A 100 -3.75 -6.56 4.95
C LEU A 100 -4.45 -5.36 5.58
N GLN A 101 -3.89 -4.87 6.69
CA GLN A 101 -4.36 -3.64 7.31
C GLN A 101 -4.01 -2.45 6.41
N ALA A 102 -5.03 -1.67 6.04
CA ALA A 102 -4.84 -0.51 5.16
C ALA A 102 -3.83 0.49 5.74
N LYS A 103 -3.81 0.66 7.07
CA LYS A 103 -2.85 1.53 7.77
C LYS A 103 -1.39 1.10 7.58
N THR A 104 -1.11 -0.21 7.60
CA THR A 104 0.24 -0.72 7.40
C THR A 104 0.69 -0.50 5.97
N VAL A 105 -0.19 -0.74 5.00
CA VAL A 105 0.09 -0.47 3.58
C VAL A 105 0.34 1.02 3.34
N GLU A 106 -0.45 1.89 3.96
CA GLU A 106 -0.29 3.34 3.88
C GLU A 106 1.03 3.81 4.47
N LEU A 107 1.42 3.27 5.63
CA LEU A 107 2.71 3.56 6.25
C LEU A 107 3.89 3.18 5.34
N VAL A 108 3.89 1.95 4.82
CA VAL A 108 4.96 1.47 3.93
C VAL A 108 5.02 2.30 2.66
N ARG A 109 3.87 2.62 2.07
CA ARG A 109 3.77 3.51 0.91
C ARG A 109 4.38 4.87 1.20
N LEU A 110 4.05 5.48 2.34
CA LEU A 110 4.54 6.81 2.71
C LEU A 110 6.06 6.80 2.87
N LEU A 111 6.62 5.78 3.54
CA LEU A 111 8.07 5.61 3.66
C LEU A 111 8.75 5.45 2.30
N ALA A 112 8.17 4.64 1.40
CA ALA A 112 8.71 4.44 0.06
C ALA A 112 8.68 5.73 -0.78
N VAL A 113 7.58 6.49 -0.70
CA VAL A 113 7.44 7.79 -1.38
C VAL A 113 8.45 8.80 -0.85
N LEU A 114 8.58 8.93 0.47
CA LEU A 114 9.55 9.85 1.08
C LEU A 114 10.99 9.47 0.74
N GLY A 115 11.34 8.18 0.85
CA GLY A 115 12.68 7.69 0.52
C GLY A 115 13.03 7.91 -0.96
N SER A 116 12.10 7.57 -1.87
CA SER A 116 12.30 7.77 -3.31
C SER A 116 12.36 9.25 -3.69
N GLY A 117 11.52 10.08 -3.07
CA GLY A 117 11.53 11.53 -3.28
C GLY A 117 12.83 12.18 -2.80
N ALA A 118 13.32 11.82 -1.62
CA ALA A 118 14.61 12.28 -1.11
C ALA A 118 15.77 11.85 -2.03
N ALA A 119 15.80 10.58 -2.44
CA ALA A 119 16.80 10.08 -3.37
C ALA A 119 16.76 10.82 -4.72
N LEU A 120 15.56 11.07 -5.26
CA LEU A 120 15.37 11.80 -6.52
C LEU A 120 15.91 13.23 -6.42
N LEU A 121 15.64 13.93 -5.33
CA LEU A 121 16.16 15.29 -5.11
C LEU A 121 17.68 15.31 -5.00
N LEU A 122 18.26 14.37 -4.25
CA LEU A 122 19.71 14.25 -4.07
C LEU A 122 20.41 13.93 -5.39
N PHE A 123 20.03 12.83 -6.05
CA PHE A 123 20.70 12.38 -7.27
C PHE A 123 20.36 13.26 -8.48
N GLY A 124 19.12 13.76 -8.56
CA GLY A 124 18.72 14.72 -9.59
C GLY A 124 19.47 16.04 -9.46
N GLY A 125 19.64 16.54 -8.21
CA GLY A 125 20.45 17.72 -7.92
C GLY A 125 21.92 17.54 -8.28
N LEU A 126 22.52 16.40 -7.88
CA LEU A 126 23.90 16.02 -8.24
C LEU A 126 24.10 15.94 -9.75
N TRP A 127 23.16 15.30 -10.47
CA TRP A 127 23.20 15.18 -11.92
C TRP A 127 23.15 16.54 -12.62
N TRP A 128 22.21 17.40 -12.20
CA TRP A 128 22.04 18.74 -12.74
C TRP A 128 23.26 19.64 -12.50
N TRP A 129 23.80 19.61 -11.28
CA TRP A 129 24.99 20.36 -10.90
C TRP A 129 26.24 19.90 -11.67
N ALA A 130 26.45 18.58 -11.81
CA ALA A 130 27.54 18.03 -12.61
C ALA A 130 27.40 18.39 -14.10
N GLY A 131 26.17 18.53 -14.60
CA GLY A 131 25.88 19.00 -15.95
C GLY A 131 26.27 20.46 -16.20
N ARG A 132 26.14 21.35 -15.20
CA ARG A 132 26.51 22.76 -15.31
C ARG A 132 28.02 22.97 -15.42
N ARG A 133 28.83 22.20 -14.67
CA ARG A 133 30.30 22.31 -14.69
C ARG A 133 30.93 21.94 -16.04
N GLY A 134 30.31 21.05 -16.81
CA GLY A 134 30.82 20.64 -18.13
C GLY A 134 30.49 21.60 -19.28
N ARG A 135 29.61 22.60 -19.08
CA ARG A 135 29.23 23.58 -20.12
C ARG A 135 30.03 24.88 -20.07
N GLY A 136 30.67 25.20 -18.95
CA GLY A 136 31.43 26.44 -18.76
C GLY A 136 32.84 26.47 -19.40
N SER A 137 33.33 25.36 -19.94
CA SER A 137 34.68 25.26 -20.53
C SER A 137 34.72 25.39 -22.06
N ARG A 138 33.60 25.70 -22.72
CA ARG A 138 33.58 26.06 -24.14
C ARG A 138 33.52 27.59 -24.27
N VAL A 139 34.66 28.24 -24.06
CA VAL A 139 34.84 29.62 -24.55
C VAL A 139 35.18 29.51 -26.03
N PRO A 140 34.40 30.12 -26.95
CA PRO A 140 34.76 30.16 -28.36
C PRO A 140 35.97 31.09 -28.55
N SER A 141 37.05 30.54 -29.13
CA SER A 141 38.16 31.30 -29.72
C SER A 141 37.75 31.89 -31.06
#